data_AF-A0A6N2UMM3-F1
#
_entry.id   AF-A0A6N2UMM3-F1
#
_cell.length_a   1.000
_cell.length_b   1.000
_cell.length_c   1.000
_cell.angle_alpha   90.00
_cell.angle_beta   90.00
_cell.angle_gamma   90.00
#
_symmetry.space_group_name_H-M   'P 1'
#
loop_
_entity.id
_entity.type
_entity.pdbx_description
1 polymer ?
#
loop_
_entity_poly.entity_id
_entity_poly.type
_entity_poly.pdbx_seq_one_letter_code
_entity_poly.pdbx_strand_id
1 'polypeptide(L)'
;MLRHYIKMAMRHLLKNKIQNLISIVGLSVGILCFSICLYCSRFISEVDSCFSNKELIADINLCTTRGDLYSGIPATTIEELRKLRFDEVQDFTFTVYPRERSYNVEIKEGKELPYDHLMTMEVDSLFRKVFTPRIL
;
A
#
# COMPACT_ATOMS: atom_id res chain seq x y z
N MET A 1 17.13 -29.98 -38.76
CA MET A 1 15.66 -30.05 -38.55
C MET A 1 15.10 -28.73 -38.02
N LEU A 2 15.40 -28.29 -36.78
CA LEU A 2 14.92 -27.02 -36.18
C LEU A 2 15.07 -25.77 -37.08
N ARG A 3 16.24 -25.61 -37.71
CA ARG A 3 16.53 -24.47 -38.60
C ARG A 3 15.59 -24.39 -39.82
N HIS A 4 15.11 -25.54 -40.31
CA HIS A 4 14.17 -25.59 -41.43
C HIS A 4 12.76 -25.17 -40.99
N TYR A 5 12.30 -25.67 -39.84
CA TYR A 5 11.02 -25.27 -39.25
C TYR A 5 10.96 -23.77 -38.92
N ILE A 6 12.01 -23.22 -38.32
CA ILE A 6 12.10 -21.78 -38.04
C ILE A 6 12.06 -20.96 -39.35
N LYS A 7 12.76 -21.42 -40.40
CA LYS A 7 12.76 -20.74 -41.72
C LYS A 7 11.39 -20.78 -42.38
N MET A 8 10.65 -21.89 -42.27
CA MET A 8 9.28 -21.97 -42.77
C MET A 8 8.32 -21.08 -41.97
N ALA A 9 8.42 -21.08 -40.64
CA ALA A 9 7.58 -20.25 -39.78
C ALA A 9 7.78 -18.75 -40.06
N MET A 10 9.02 -18.29 -40.20
CA MET A 10 9.34 -16.89 -40.55
C MET A 10 8.75 -16.48 -41.91
N ARG A 11 8.82 -17.36 -42.91
CA ARG A 11 8.25 -17.10 -44.24
C ARG A 11 6.72 -17.00 -44.19
N HIS A 12 6.08 -17.81 -43.34
CA HIS A 12 4.64 -17.76 -43.11
C HIS A 12 4.23 -16.50 -42.33
N LEU A 13 5.06 -16.08 -41.36
CA LEU A 13 4.87 -14.85 -40.60
C LEU A 13 4.91 -13.60 -41.49
N LEU A 14 5.85 -13.57 -42.45
CA LEU A 14 6.01 -12.48 -43.41
C LEU A 14 4.91 -12.44 -44.49
N LYS A 15 4.23 -13.56 -44.77
CA LYS A 15 3.18 -13.67 -45.78
C LYS A 15 1.83 -13.14 -45.27
N ASN A 16 1.48 -13.44 -44.01
CA ASN A 16 0.18 -13.05 -43.41
C ASN A 16 0.33 -11.82 -42.48
N LYS A 17 0.85 -10.71 -43.01
CA LYS A 17 1.28 -9.54 -42.21
C LYS A 17 0.19 -8.95 -41.29
N ILE A 18 -1.04 -8.80 -41.80
CA ILE A 18 -2.14 -8.16 -41.04
C ILE A 18 -2.64 -9.06 -39.90
N GLN A 19 -2.87 -10.35 -40.18
CA GLN A 19 -3.32 -11.31 -39.18
C GLN A 19 -2.28 -11.51 -38.06
N ASN A 20 -0.99 -11.56 -38.42
CA ASN A 20 0.08 -11.65 -37.44
C ASN A 20 0.24 -10.36 -36.63
N LEU A 21 0.05 -9.18 -37.24
CA LEU A 21 0.06 -7.91 -36.52
C LEU A 21 -1.05 -7.87 -35.46
N ILE A 22 -2.29 -8.22 -35.84
CA ILE A 22 -3.42 -8.27 -34.91
C ILE A 22 -3.14 -9.26 -33.77
N SER A 23 -2.61 -10.45 -34.10
CA SER A 23 -2.26 -11.45 -33.09
C SER A 23 -1.16 -10.99 -32.13
N ILE A 24 -0.11 -10.33 -32.64
CA ILE A 24 0.99 -9.80 -31.81
C ILE A 24 0.47 -8.67 -30.91
N VAL A 25 -0.34 -7.75 -31.44
CA VAL A 25 -0.92 -6.66 -30.66
C VAL A 25 -1.84 -7.20 -29.57
N GLY A 26 -2.75 -8.12 -29.91
CA GLY A 26 -3.66 -8.75 -28.93
C GLY A 26 -2.90 -9.47 -27.82
N LEU A 27 -1.88 -10.25 -28.18
CA LEU A 27 -1.02 -10.93 -27.20
C LEU A 27 -0.26 -9.91 -26.32
N SER A 28 0.28 -8.85 -26.92
CA SER A 28 1.04 -7.82 -26.21
C SER A 28 0.15 -7.08 -25.19
N VAL A 29 -1.07 -6.69 -25.60
CA VAL A 29 -2.04 -6.04 -24.70
C VAL A 29 -2.46 -6.99 -23.58
N GLY A 30 -2.67 -8.28 -23.87
CA GLY A 30 -2.98 -9.28 -22.85
C GLY A 30 -1.86 -9.45 -21.82
N ILE A 31 -0.60 -9.55 -22.27
CA ILE A 31 0.57 -9.64 -21.38
C ILE A 31 0.74 -8.36 -20.56
N LEU A 32 0.54 -7.19 -21.16
CA LEU A 32 0.61 -5.91 -20.45
C LEU A 32 -0.46 -5.83 -19.36
N CYS A 33 -1.70 -6.17 -19.68
CA CYS A 33 -2.79 -6.20 -18.73
C CYS A 33 -2.49 -7.14 -17.56
N PHE A 34 -2.06 -8.37 -17.85
CA PHE A 34 -1.68 -9.34 -16.83
C PHE A 34 -0.52 -8.85 -15.95
N SER A 35 0.49 -8.23 -16.55
CA SER A 35 1.64 -7.67 -15.83
C SER A 35 1.23 -6.54 -14.88
N ILE A 36 0.36 -5.64 -15.34
CA ILE A 36 -0.17 -4.54 -14.50
C ILE A 36 -1.00 -5.12 -13.36
N CYS A 37 -1.90 -6.06 -13.63
CA CYS A 37 -2.72 -6.68 -12.58
C CYS A 37 -1.86 -7.41 -11.53
N LEU A 38 -0.84 -8.15 -11.97
CA LEU A 38 0.11 -8.80 -11.06
C LEU A 38 0.90 -7.78 -10.23
N TYR A 39 1.35 -6.69 -10.85
CA TYR A 39 2.04 -5.61 -10.15
C TYR A 39 1.14 -4.98 -9.08
N CYS A 40 -0.09 -4.61 -9.44
CA CYS A 40 -1.06 -4.06 -8.49
C CYS A 40 -1.38 -5.03 -7.35
N SER A 41 -1.58 -6.31 -7.66
CA SER A 41 -1.85 -7.35 -6.66
C SER A 41 -0.69 -7.51 -5.67
N ARG A 42 0.55 -7.54 -6.17
CA ARG A 42 1.75 -7.58 -5.33
C ARG A 42 1.90 -6.31 -4.50
N PHE A 43 1.74 -5.15 -5.13
CA PHE A 43 1.80 -3.86 -4.44
C PHE A 43 0.84 -3.83 -3.26
N ILE A 44 -0.44 -4.15 -3.47
CA ILE A 44 -1.46 -4.20 -2.41
C ILE A 44 -1.06 -5.19 -1.30
N SER A 45 -0.54 -6.36 -1.67
CA SER A 45 -0.11 -7.38 -0.69
C SER A 45 1.11 -6.94 0.14
N GLU A 46 1.92 -6.03 -0.41
CA GLU A 46 3.18 -5.58 0.17
C GLU A 46 3.06 -4.26 0.95
N VAL A 47 2.01 -3.45 0.73
CA VAL A 47 1.82 -2.13 1.40
C VAL A 47 2.05 -2.21 2.91
N ASP A 48 1.50 -3.24 3.56
CA ASP A 48 1.58 -3.41 5.02
C ASP A 48 2.63 -4.45 5.47
N SER A 49 3.48 -4.92 4.57
CA SER A 49 4.51 -5.94 4.87
C SER A 49 5.54 -5.51 5.91
N CYS A 50 5.65 -4.21 6.18
CA CYS A 50 6.52 -3.66 7.21
C CYS A 50 6.04 -3.98 8.65
N PHE A 51 4.77 -4.33 8.83
CA PHE A 51 4.18 -4.65 10.13
C PHE A 51 4.10 -6.16 10.32
N SER A 52 4.72 -6.65 11.41
CA SER A 52 4.79 -8.10 11.69
C SER A 52 3.41 -8.71 11.92
N ASN A 53 2.48 -7.94 12.47
CA ASN A 53 1.14 -8.40 12.87
C ASN A 53 0.05 -7.93 11.88
N LYS A 54 0.40 -7.57 10.64
CA LYS A 54 -0.53 -6.95 9.67
C LYS A 54 -1.86 -7.69 9.49
N GLU A 55 -1.85 -9.03 9.56
CA GLU A 55 -3.05 -9.87 9.38
C GLU A 55 -4.00 -9.84 10.59
N LEU A 56 -3.52 -9.37 11.74
CA LEU A 56 -4.26 -9.30 13.01
C LEU A 56 -4.70 -7.86 13.35
N ILE A 57 -4.35 -6.88 12.51
CA ILE A 57 -4.70 -5.48 12.69
C ILE A 57 -5.99 -5.21 11.91
N ALA A 58 -6.98 -4.65 12.60
CA ALA A 58 -8.24 -4.22 12.01
C ALA A 58 -8.50 -2.74 12.32
N ASP A 59 -9.14 -2.05 11.39
CA ASP A 59 -9.53 -0.66 11.55
C ASP A 59 -10.95 -0.55 12.12
N ILE A 60 -11.15 0.40 13.04
CA ILE A 60 -12.44 0.65 13.69
C ILE A 60 -13.07 1.86 13.01
N ASN A 61 -14.10 1.59 12.22
CA ASN A 61 -14.84 2.63 11.52
C ASN A 61 -16.23 2.81 12.11
N LEU A 62 -16.63 4.07 12.28
CA LEU A 62 -18.02 4.41 12.57
C LEU A 62 -18.79 4.49 11.26
N CYS A 63 -20.04 4.06 11.28
CA CYS A 63 -20.95 4.14 10.14
C CYS A 63 -22.24 4.87 10.52
N THR A 64 -22.81 5.59 9.56
CA THR A 64 -24.14 6.20 9.70
C THR A 64 -25.20 5.11 9.74
N THR A 65 -26.41 5.45 10.18
CA THR A 65 -27.57 4.53 10.10
C THR A 65 -27.93 4.13 8.66
N ARG A 66 -27.40 4.83 7.65
CA ARG A 66 -27.57 4.52 6.22
C ARG A 66 -26.43 3.65 5.66
N GLY A 67 -25.40 3.37 6.46
CA GLY A 67 -24.24 2.56 6.07
C GLY A 67 -23.03 3.36 5.55
N ASP A 68 -23.08 4.69 5.54
CA ASP A 68 -21.95 5.52 5.10
C ASP A 68 -20.85 5.53 6.17
N LEU A 69 -19.59 5.40 5.78
CA LEU A 69 -18.45 5.41 6.70
C LEU A 69 -18.06 6.85 7.08
N TYR A 70 -17.83 7.09 8.37
CA TYR A 70 -17.19 8.31 8.83
C TYR A 70 -15.69 8.27 8.56
N SER A 71 -15.07 9.42 8.30
CA SER A 71 -13.63 9.54 8.01
C SER A 71 -12.72 9.33 9.24
N GLY A 72 -13.25 8.89 10.36
CA GLY A 72 -12.50 8.67 11.58
C GLY A 72 -13.39 8.62 12.81
N ILE A 73 -12.77 8.26 13.92
CA ILE A 73 -13.41 8.18 15.23
C ILE A 73 -12.82 9.21 16.18
N PRO A 74 -13.60 9.75 17.13
CA PRO A 74 -13.04 10.57 18.20
C PRO A 74 -11.92 9.83 18.94
N ALA A 75 -10.81 10.50 19.25
CA ALA A 75 -9.68 9.88 19.95
C ALA A 75 -10.07 9.28 21.31
N THR A 76 -11.04 9.89 21.99
CA THR A 76 -11.60 9.42 23.27
C THR A 76 -12.27 8.05 23.15
N THR A 77 -12.77 7.67 21.98
CA THR A 77 -13.43 6.38 21.76
C THR A 77 -12.47 5.21 22.01
N ILE A 78 -11.21 5.32 21.59
CA ILE A 78 -10.21 4.28 21.82
C ILE A 78 -9.92 4.13 23.32
N GLU A 79 -9.90 5.23 24.08
CA GLU A 79 -9.72 5.17 25.54
C GLU A 79 -10.89 4.47 26.24
N GLU A 80 -12.12 4.72 25.82
CA GLU A 80 -13.30 4.03 26.35
C GLU A 80 -13.31 2.54 25.97
N LEU A 81 -12.95 2.19 24.73
CA LEU A 81 -12.86 0.79 24.29
C LEU A 81 -11.85 -0.02 25.11
N ARG A 82 -10.71 0.59 25.47
CA ARG A 82 -9.72 -0.06 26.35
C ARG A 82 -10.29 -0.38 27.74
N LYS A 83 -11.24 0.41 28.26
CA LYS A 83 -11.86 0.16 29.57
C LYS A 83 -12.84 -1.00 29.53
N LEU A 84 -13.50 -1.22 28.38
CA LEU A 84 -14.55 -2.22 28.22
C LEU A 84 -14.04 -3.68 28.23
N ARG A 85 -12.73 -3.90 28.00
CA ARG A 85 -12.03 -5.20 27.94
C ARG A 85 -12.71 -6.25 27.06
N PHE A 86 -12.04 -6.63 25.97
CA PHE A 86 -12.49 -7.69 25.07
C PHE A 86 -11.45 -8.82 25.11
N ASP A 87 -11.90 -10.07 25.25
CA ASP A 87 -11.00 -11.21 25.37
C ASP A 87 -10.28 -11.52 24.03
N GLU A 88 -10.92 -11.18 22.91
CA GLU A 88 -10.41 -11.41 21.57
C GLU A 88 -9.52 -10.27 21.05
N VAL A 89 -9.52 -9.11 21.71
CA VAL A 89 -8.74 -7.94 21.27
C VAL A 89 -7.51 -7.76 22.14
N GLN A 90 -6.34 -7.86 21.53
CA GLN A 90 -5.07 -7.76 22.24
C GLN A 90 -4.81 -6.33 22.75
N ASP A 91 -5.00 -5.33 21.90
CA ASP A 91 -4.78 -3.92 22.22
C ASP A 91 -5.58 -3.02 21.27
N PHE A 92 -5.81 -1.78 21.68
CA PHE A 92 -6.33 -0.72 20.82
C PHE A 92 -5.28 0.38 20.69
N THR A 93 -5.20 1.02 19.53
CA THR A 93 -4.37 2.23 19.31
C THR A 93 -5.12 3.21 18.40
N PHE A 94 -4.74 4.48 18.44
CA PHE A 94 -5.18 5.49 17.47
C PHE A 94 -4.01 6.18 16.78
N THR A 95 -4.27 6.60 15.55
CA THR A 95 -3.41 7.45 14.74
C THR A 95 -4.26 8.57 14.16
N VAL A 96 -3.74 9.80 14.12
CA VAL A 96 -4.40 10.88 13.38
C VAL A 96 -3.87 10.95 11.95
N TYR A 97 -4.58 11.63 11.06
CA TYR A 97 -4.03 11.90 9.73
C TYR A 97 -2.75 12.73 9.84
N PRO A 98 -1.71 12.41 9.05
CA PRO A 98 -0.49 13.20 9.03
C PRO A 98 -0.80 14.63 8.60
N ARG A 99 -0.31 15.61 9.36
CA ARG A 99 -0.49 17.04 9.10
C ARG A 99 0.87 17.71 9.09
N GLU A 100 1.02 18.71 8.23
CA GLU A 100 2.16 19.61 8.29
C GLU A 100 2.11 20.40 9.60
N ARG A 101 3.25 20.53 10.28
CA ARG A 101 3.38 21.34 11.48
C ARG A 101 4.60 22.23 11.40
N SER A 102 4.47 23.44 11.91
CA SER A 102 5.62 24.31 12.13
C SER A 102 6.45 23.79 13.29
N TYR A 103 7.75 23.69 13.07
CA TYR A 103 8.72 23.25 14.07
C TYR A 103 9.87 24.26 14.16
N ASN A 104 10.40 24.42 15.36
CA ASN A 104 11.67 25.11 15.56
C ASN A 104 12.71 24.03 15.86
N VAL A 105 13.68 23.85 14.97
CA VAL A 105 14.80 22.91 15.18
C VAL A 105 16.06 23.72 15.38
N GLU A 106 16.83 23.38 16.42
CA GLU A 106 18.17 23.90 16.60
C GLU A 106 19.14 23.05 15.76
N ILE A 107 19.85 23.70 14.84
CA ILE A 107 20.80 23.04 13.95
C ILE A 107 22.20 23.53 14.32
N LYS A 108 23.16 22.59 14.37
CA LYS A 108 24.57 22.94 14.61
C LYS A 108 25.08 23.86 13.51
N GLU A 109 25.90 24.84 13.89
CA GLU A 109 26.47 25.83 12.97
C GLU A 109 27.14 25.17 11.76
N GLY A 110 26.80 25.67 10.55
CA GLY A 110 27.29 25.13 9.28
C GLY A 110 26.57 23.86 8.77
N LYS A 111 25.46 23.43 9.40
CA LYS A 111 24.59 22.37 8.87
C LYS A 111 23.25 22.91 8.45
N GLU A 112 22.65 22.26 7.46
CA GLU A 112 21.29 22.54 6.96
C GLU A 112 20.36 21.37 7.33
N LEU A 113 19.06 21.67 7.39
CA LEU A 113 18.06 20.64 7.62
C LEU A 113 17.91 19.83 6.31
N PRO A 114 18.07 18.50 6.33
CA PRO A 114 18.02 17.70 5.10
C PRO A 114 16.61 17.52 4.51
N TYR A 115 15.57 17.99 5.20
CA TYR A 115 14.18 17.81 4.82
C TYR A 115 13.39 19.09 5.07
N ASP A 116 12.69 19.56 4.04
CA ASP A 116 11.67 20.58 4.17
C ASP A 116 10.29 19.93 4.33
N HIS A 117 9.36 20.60 5.01
CA HIS A 117 7.95 20.19 5.14
C HIS A 117 7.74 18.82 5.81
N LEU A 118 8.16 18.67 7.08
CA LEU A 118 7.93 17.45 7.84
C LEU A 118 6.43 17.24 8.13
N MET A 119 5.90 16.14 7.60
CA MET A 119 4.57 15.63 7.97
C MET A 119 4.66 14.98 9.34
N THR A 120 3.81 15.43 10.26
CA THR A 120 3.74 14.91 11.64
C THR A 120 2.44 14.16 11.84
N MET A 121 2.53 12.99 12.47
CA MET A 121 1.38 12.19 12.89
C MET A 121 1.43 12.02 14.40
N GLU A 122 0.34 12.40 15.07
CA GLU A 122 0.16 12.10 16.49
C GLU A 122 -0.39 10.68 16.65
N VAL A 123 0.20 9.97 17.60
CA VAL A 123 -0.12 8.58 17.92
C VAL A 123 -0.11 8.43 19.44
N ASP A 124 -0.76 7.37 19.94
CA ASP A 124 -0.66 7.03 21.36
C ASP A 124 0.57 6.19 21.72
N SER A 125 0.72 5.91 23.01
CA SER A 125 1.81 5.11 23.57
C SER A 125 1.79 3.63 23.13
N LEU A 126 0.66 3.11 22.66
CA LEU A 126 0.52 1.71 22.22
C LEU A 126 0.77 1.52 20.73
N PHE A 127 0.87 2.59 19.94
CA PHE A 127 1.13 2.55 18.50
C PHE A 127 2.32 1.64 18.15
N ARG A 128 3.44 1.79 18.87
CA ARG A 128 4.65 0.97 18.64
C ARG A 128 4.41 -0.51 18.93
N LYS A 129 3.57 -0.84 19.91
CA LYS A 129 3.26 -2.22 20.28
C LYS A 129 2.38 -2.88 19.21
N VAL A 130 1.38 -2.15 18.70
CA VAL A 130 0.44 -2.67 17.69
C VAL A 130 1.12 -2.80 16.32
N PHE A 131 1.72 -1.74 15.82
CA PHE A 131 2.29 -1.73 14.47
C PHE A 131 3.71 -2.30 14.41
N THR A 132 4.48 -2.31 15.51
CA THR A 132 5.89 -2.77 15.54
C THR A 132 6.77 -2.19 14.43
N PRO A 133 6.72 -0.86 14.17
CA PRO A 133 7.45 -0.29 13.04
C PRO A 133 8.96 -0.49 13.21
N ARG A 134 9.63 -0.93 12.14
CA ARG A 134 11.10 -0.94 12.07
C ARG A 134 11.57 0.48 11.75
N ILE A 135 12.14 1.15 12.74
CA ILE A 135 12.81 2.44 12.56
C ILE A 135 14.26 2.12 12.19
N LEU A 136 14.66 2.54 10.99
CA LEU A 136 16.03 2.39 10.46
C LEU A 136 16.90 3.60 10.85
#